data_AF-A0A926R340-F1
#
_entry.id   AF-A0A926R340-F1
#
_cell.length_a   1.000
_cell.length_b   1.000
_cell.length_c   1.000
_cell.angle_alpha   90.00
_cell.angle_beta   90.00
_cell.angle_gamma   90.00
#
_symmetry.space_group_name_H-M   'P 1'
#
loop_
_entity.id
_entity.type
_entity.pdbx_description
1 polymer ?
#
loop_
_entity_poly.entity_id
_entity_poly.type
_entity_poly.pdbx_seq_one_letter_code
_entity_poly.pdbx_strand_id
1 'polypeptide(L)' 'MSLTVYWQSPERVAELLEQAGFAVQARLIRAPGEMDKGPQAFVLARKPAAA' A
#
# COMPACT_ATOMS: atom_id res chain seq x y z
N MET A 1 15.64 14.13 15.90
CA MET A 1 14.81 14.51 14.74
C MET A 1 13.47 13.80 14.88
N SER A 2 12.35 14.52 14.87
CA SER A 2 11.00 13.93 14.91
C SER A 2 10.44 13.79 13.48
N LEU A 3 9.81 12.66 13.20
CA LEU A 3 9.08 12.44 11.95
C LEU A 3 7.59 12.46 12.25
N THR A 4 6.82 13.16 11.41
CA THR A 4 5.36 13.05 11.41
C THR A 4 4.96 11.98 10.40
N VAL A 5 4.43 10.87 10.91
CA VAL A 5 4.02 9.72 10.08
C VAL A 5 2.49 9.69 9.99
N TYR A 6 1.99 9.83 8.76
CA TYR A 6 0.58 9.66 8.44
C TYR A 6 0.33 8.22 7.99
N TRP A 7 -0.26 7.42 8.88
CA TRP A 7 -0.61 6.04 8.55
C TRP A 7 -1.71 6.01 7.49
N GLN A 8 -1.59 5.09 6.53
CA GLN A 8 -2.59 4.79 5.49
C GLN A 8 -2.88 3.30 5.55
N SER A 9 -4.15 2.92 5.36
CA SER A 9 -4.49 1.50 5.30
C SER A 9 -3.94 0.86 4.03
N PRO A 10 -3.59 -0.44 4.06
CA PRO A 10 -3.20 -1.18 2.86
C PRO A 10 -4.22 -1.09 1.72
N GLU A 11 -5.51 -1.11 2.04
CA GLU A 11 -6.61 -1.02 1.08
C GLU A 11 -6.58 0.34 0.38
N ARG A 12 -6.42 1.42 1.14
CA ARG A 12 -6.39 2.77 0.57
C ARG A 12 -5.21 2.97 -0.38
N VAL A 13 -4.05 2.41 -0.04
CA VAL A 13 -2.86 2.46 -0.92
C VAL A 13 -3.09 1.68 -2.21
N ALA A 14 -3.70 0.50 -2.14
CA ALA A 14 -4.02 -0.30 -3.33
C ALA A 14 -5.02 0.42 -4.25
N GLU A 15 -6.08 1.00 -3.70
CA GLU A 15 -7.05 1.79 -4.46
C GLU A 15 -6.41 2.99 -5.16
N LEU A 16 -5.49 3.68 -4.48
CA LEU A 16 -4.77 4.82 -5.07
C LEU A 16 -3.89 4.39 -6.25
N LEU A 17 -3.26 3.22 -6.17
CA LEU A 17 -2.47 2.68 -7.27
C LEU A 17 -3.35 2.34 -8.48
N GLU A 18 -4.51 1.74 -8.25
CA GLU A 18 -5.50 1.45 -9.30
C GLU A 18 -6.02 2.73 -9.96
N GLN A 19 -6.37 3.74 -9.17
CA GLN A 19 -6.79 5.06 -9.66
C GLN A 19 -5.69 5.77 -10.46
N ALA A 20 -4.41 5.54 -10.11
CA ALA A 20 -3.27 6.05 -10.85
C ALA A 20 -2.95 5.26 -12.14
N GLY A 21 -3.77 4.26 -12.49
CA GLY A 21 -3.62 3.47 -13.71
C GLY A 21 -2.63 2.31 -13.59
N PHE A 22 -2.25 1.92 -12.37
CA PHE A 22 -1.48 0.70 -12.15
C PHE A 22 -2.43 -0.49 -11.95
N ALA A 23 -2.03 -1.66 -12.43
CA ALA A 23 -2.70 -2.91 -12.07
C ALA A 23 -2.02 -3.49 -10.82
N VAL A 24 -2.72 -3.54 -9.69
CA VAL A 24 -2.26 -4.22 -8.48
C VAL A 24 -2.24 -5.73 -8.73
N GLN A 25 -1.07 -6.34 -8.62
CA GLN A 25 -0.84 -7.76 -8.92
C GLN A 25 -0.91 -8.62 -7.65
N ALA A 26 -0.39 -8.11 -6.54
CA ALA A 26 -0.35 -8.83 -5.27
C ALA A 26 -0.31 -7.88 -4.08
N ARG A 27 -0.84 -8.35 -2.96
CA ARG A 27 -0.77 -7.69 -1.65
C ARG A 27 -0.38 -8.73 -0.61
N LEU A 28 0.70 -8.49 0.11
CA LEU A 28 1.05 -9.25 1.31
C LEU A 28 0.67 -8.42 2.52
N ILE A 29 -0.35 -8.87 3.26
CA ILE A 29 -0.84 -8.18 4.46
C ILE A 29 -0.33 -8.90 5.69
N ARG A 30 0.31 -8.16 6.59
CA ARG A 30 0.76 -8.65 7.90
C ARG A 30 -0.12 -8.04 8.98
N ALA A 31 -0.51 -8.87 9.96
CA ALA A 31 -1.13 -8.39 11.19
C ALA A 31 -0.24 -7.31 11.86
N PRO A 32 -0.82 -6.30 12.54
CA PRO A 32 -0.05 -5.29 13.25
C PRO A 32 0.83 -5.92 14.35
N GLY A 33 2.04 -5.40 14.52
CA GLY A 33 2.84 -5.61 15.73
C GLY A 33 2.47 -4.58 16.82
N GLU A 34 3.13 -4.66 17.97
CA GLU A 34 2.83 -3.83 19.15
C GLU A 34 2.88 -2.32 18.90
N MET A 35 3.74 -1.89 17.98
CA MET A 35 3.97 -0.48 17.66
C MET A 35 3.22 -0.01 16.40
N ASP A 36 2.54 -0.92 15.69
CA ASP A 36 1.85 -0.58 14.46
C ASP A 36 0.48 0.00 14.76
N LYS A 37 0.11 1.09 14.07
CA LYS A 37 -1.24 1.67 14.15
C LYS A 37 -2.32 0.79 13.49
N GLY A 38 -1.93 -0.20 12.70
CA GLY A 38 -2.81 -1.09 11.97
C GLY A 38 -2.01 -2.06 11.07
N PRO A 39 -2.70 -2.91 10.29
CA PRO A 39 -2.03 -3.87 9.41
C PRO A 39 -0.99 -3.21 8.51
N GLN A 40 0.11 -3.93 8.28
CA GLN A 40 1.20 -3.51 7.40
C GLN A 40 1.12 -4.28 6.08
N ALA A 41 1.60 -3.69 4.99
CA ALA A 41 1.52 -4.33 3.70
C ALA A 41 2.71 -4.06 2.77
N PHE A 42 2.96 -5.04 1.91
CA PHE A 42 3.72 -4.87 0.67
C PHE A 42 2.76 -4.98 -0.50
N VAL A 43 2.77 -4.00 -1.40
CA VAL A 43 1.92 -3.97 -2.60
C VAL A 43 2.79 -4.06 -3.85
N LEU A 44 2.51 -5.05 -4.69
CA LEU A 44 3.13 -5.17 -6.02
C LEU A 44 2.15 -4.66 -7.06
N ALA A 45 2.54 -3.63 -7.81
CA ALA A 45 1.73 -3.03 -8.85
C ALA A 45 2.55 -2.83 -10.13
N ARG A 46 1.91 -3.06 -11.28
CA ARG A 46 2.54 -2.89 -12.59
C ARG A 46 1.79 -1.82 -13.37
N LYS A 47 2.54 -0.84 -13.90
CA LYS A 47 1.99 0.07 -14.90
C LYS A 47 1.82 -0.71 -16.22
N PRO A 48 0.63 -0.72 -16.84
CA PRO A 48 0.44 -1.31 -18.15
C PRO A 48 1.47 -0.76 -19.15
N ALA A 49 2.01 -1.62 -20.01
CA ALA A 49 2.79 -1.15 -21.14
C ALA A 49 1.88 -0.35 -22.08
N ALA A 50 2.41 0.70 -22.71
CA ALA A 50 1.70 1.32 -23.82
C ALA A 50 1.47 0.27 -24.92
N ALA A 51 0.29 0.29 -25.51
CA ALA A 51 -0.08 -0.59 -26.63
C ALA A 51 0.77 -0.29 -27.86
#